data_AF-A0A8C9GG79-F1
#
_entry.id   AF-A0A8C9GG79-F1
#
_cell.length_a   1.000
_cell.length_b   1.000
_cell.length_c   1.000
_cell.angle_alpha   90.00
_cell.angle_beta   90.00
_cell.angle_gamma   90.00
#
_symmetry.space_group_name_H-M   'P 1'
#
loop_
_entity.id
_entity.type
_entity.pdbx_description
1 polymer ?
#
loop_
_entity_poly.entity_id
_entity_poly.type
_entity_poly.pdbx_seq_one_letter_code
_entity_poly.pdbx_strand_id
1 'polypeptide(L)'
;MLLNYDFELDTFQKRSIKHLNNFKHVFVAAHTSAEIDNKLPVVLFCFSIARCEIYANSMVHLNFLDHKQKSKVHIFIKDAISKLSSEDKELNQIKCVSNMLEKGVGMHHSGLLPILKEIVEILFSKGLIKILFATETFAMGINMPTRSVVFTSIYKFDHAKKRMLTSSEYTQMSGRAGRRSSDKFGYVYIYCSDNIPDQIELTEMMMQKAVSLKSKFKVTYNMILKLLINKQINIEKMLCSSFLESYRTTQLP
;
A
#
# COMPACT_ATOMS: atom_id res chain seq x y z
N MET A 1 12.71 -4.39 34.32
CA MET A 1 13.99 -5.08 34.53
C MET A 1 14.85 -4.75 33.33
N LEU A 2 15.85 -3.87 33.49
CA LEU A 2 16.75 -3.51 32.40
C LEU A 2 17.71 -4.68 32.16
N LEU A 3 17.58 -5.35 31.02
CA LEU A 3 18.54 -6.36 30.56
C LEU A 3 19.86 -5.64 30.26
N ASN A 4 20.90 -5.91 31.06
CA ASN A 4 22.26 -5.47 30.75
C ASN A 4 22.79 -6.37 29.63
N TYR A 5 23.18 -5.77 28.52
CA TYR A 5 23.81 -6.45 27.38
C TYR A 5 25.31 -6.12 27.40
N ASP A 6 26.16 -7.11 27.09
CA ASP A 6 27.63 -6.98 27.06
C ASP A 6 28.17 -6.15 25.87
N PHE A 7 27.32 -5.34 25.24
CA PHE A 7 27.65 -4.50 24.11
C PHE A 7 26.93 -3.15 24.18
N GLU A 8 27.59 -2.08 23.73
CA GLU A 8 26.94 -0.78 23.61
C GLU A 8 25.98 -0.76 22.42
N LEU A 9 24.70 -0.60 22.73
CA LEU A 9 23.68 -0.34 21.72
C LEU A 9 23.92 1.03 21.09
N ASP A 10 23.89 1.10 19.76
CA ASP A 10 23.97 2.37 19.05
C ASP A 10 22.71 3.24 19.31
N THR A 11 22.77 4.51 18.91
CA THR A 11 21.67 5.47 19.12
C THR A 11 20.36 5.01 18.46
N PHE A 12 20.46 4.29 17.33
CA PHE A 12 19.32 3.75 16.62
C PHE A 12 18.74 2.53 17.34
N GLN A 13 19.55 1.57 17.77
CA GLN A 13 19.13 0.40 18.54
C GLN A 13 18.46 0.82 19.85
N LYS A 14 19.00 1.82 20.54
CA LYS A 14 18.38 2.44 21.74
C LYS A 14 17.01 3.05 21.42
N ARG A 15 16.87 3.77 20.31
CA ARG A 15 15.57 4.32 19.85
C ARG A 15 14.61 3.21 19.45
N SER A 16 15.08 2.20 18.72
CA SER A 16 14.32 1.03 18.29
C SER A 16 13.79 0.27 19.50
N ILE A 17 14.60 0.00 20.51
CA ILE A 17 14.16 -0.63 21.77
C ILE A 17 13.10 0.22 22.48
N LYS A 18 13.28 1.55 22.55
CA LYS A 18 12.26 2.45 23.10
C LYS A 18 10.95 2.41 22.31
N HIS A 19 11.03 2.34 20.98
CA HIS A 19 9.86 2.25 20.10
C HIS A 19 9.20 0.87 20.17
N LEU A 20 9.98 -0.20 20.27
CA LEU A 20 9.53 -1.56 20.56
C LEU A 20 8.78 -1.60 21.90
N ASN A 21 9.33 -1.03 22.96
CA ASN A 21 8.68 -0.96 24.28
C ASN A 21 7.38 -0.14 24.28
N ASN A 22 7.24 0.80 23.34
CA ASN A 22 6.03 1.60 23.13
C ASN A 22 5.08 1.00 22.07
N PHE A 23 5.27 -0.26 21.69
CA PHE A 23 4.49 -0.97 20.67
C PHE A 23 4.53 -0.35 19.25
N LYS A 24 5.56 0.48 18.96
CA LYS A 24 5.80 1.14 17.66
C LYS A 24 6.75 0.33 16.78
N HIS A 25 6.54 -0.97 16.70
CA HIS A 25 7.47 -1.92 16.08
C HIS A 25 7.60 -1.82 14.54
N VAL A 26 6.56 -1.34 13.86
CA VAL A 26 6.57 -1.10 12.40
C VAL A 26 7.63 -0.04 12.02
N PHE A 27 7.97 0.87 12.94
CA PHE A 27 9.06 1.83 12.77
C PHE A 27 10.40 1.13 12.61
N VAL A 28 10.67 0.10 13.43
CA VAL A 28 11.91 -0.68 13.39
C VAL A 28 11.99 -1.41 12.06
N ALA A 29 10.95 -2.12 11.62
CA ALA A 29 10.97 -2.82 10.33
C ALA A 29 11.25 -1.89 9.13
N ALA A 30 10.61 -0.71 9.10
CA ALA A 30 10.83 0.27 8.04
C ALA A 30 12.24 0.87 8.08
N HIS A 31 12.77 1.13 9.28
CA HIS A 31 14.09 1.75 9.47
C HIS A 31 15.25 0.76 9.30
N THR A 32 15.11 -0.48 9.78
CA THR A 32 16.06 -1.57 9.54
C THR A 32 16.18 -1.85 8.05
N SER A 33 15.07 -1.80 7.32
CA SER A 33 15.08 -1.86 5.85
C SER A 33 15.78 -0.64 5.23
N ALA A 34 15.69 0.53 5.87
CA ALA A 34 16.26 1.77 5.37
C ALA A 34 17.79 1.84 5.53
N GLU A 35 18.32 1.47 6.70
CA GLU A 35 19.71 1.75 7.07
C GLU A 35 20.68 0.58 6.85
N ILE A 36 20.26 -0.67 7.08
CA ILE A 36 21.25 -1.76 7.17
C ILE A 36 21.78 -2.18 5.79
N ASP A 37 20.98 -2.06 4.72
CA ASP A 37 21.34 -2.62 3.39
C ASP A 37 20.91 -1.75 2.19
N ASN A 38 20.65 -0.45 2.41
CA ASN A 38 20.19 0.47 1.35
C ASN A 38 18.96 -0.07 0.59
N LYS A 39 17.96 -0.60 1.32
CA LYS A 39 16.79 -1.29 0.74
C LYS A 39 15.58 -0.36 0.53
N LEU A 40 15.83 0.95 0.50
CA LEU A 40 14.86 1.97 0.12
C LEU A 40 14.68 2.03 -1.41
N PRO A 41 13.51 2.50 -1.89
CA PRO A 41 12.33 2.86 -1.11
C PRO A 41 11.52 1.62 -0.69
N VAL A 42 10.78 1.76 0.41
CA VAL A 42 9.98 0.71 1.02
C VAL A 42 8.50 1.09 1.08
N VAL A 43 7.63 0.13 0.76
CA VAL A 43 6.17 0.24 0.93
C VAL A 43 5.74 -0.66 2.08
N LEU A 44 5.03 -0.09 3.05
CA LEU A 44 4.43 -0.79 4.17
C LEU A 44 2.93 -0.93 3.94
N PHE A 45 2.47 -2.15 3.66
CA PHE A 45 1.06 -2.42 3.49
C PHE A 45 0.36 -2.54 4.84
N CYS A 46 -0.62 -1.66 5.04
CA CYS A 46 -1.49 -1.61 6.21
C CYS A 46 -2.93 -1.87 5.78
N PHE A 47 -3.61 -2.80 6.45
CA PHE A 47 -5.01 -3.14 6.13
C PHE A 47 -6.03 -2.27 6.88
N SER A 48 -5.67 -1.04 7.22
CA SER A 48 -6.53 -0.06 7.87
C SER A 48 -6.00 1.36 7.63
N ILE A 49 -6.90 2.28 7.29
CA ILE A 49 -6.61 3.72 7.14
C ILE A 49 -6.00 4.28 8.42
N ALA A 50 -6.64 4.00 9.57
CA ALA A 50 -6.17 4.49 10.86
C ALA A 50 -4.74 4.02 11.16
N ARG A 51 -4.38 2.79 10.79
CA ARG A 51 -3.02 2.28 10.97
C ARG A 51 -2.01 2.96 10.05
N CYS A 52 -2.35 3.23 8.79
CA CYS A 52 -1.50 4.03 7.90
C CYS A 52 -1.16 5.37 8.57
N GLU A 53 -2.16 6.11 9.03
CA GLU A 53 -1.96 7.43 9.64
C GLU A 53 -1.15 7.34 10.95
N ILE A 54 -1.47 6.39 11.84
CA ILE A 54 -0.75 6.19 13.10
C ILE A 54 0.73 5.89 12.85
N TYR A 55 1.04 4.95 11.95
CA TYR A 55 2.42 4.58 11.67
C TYR A 55 3.18 5.70 10.96
N ALA A 56 2.53 6.37 10.01
CA ALA A 56 3.11 7.50 9.30
C ALA A 56 3.43 8.65 10.28
N ASN A 57 2.49 9.02 11.17
CA ASN A 57 2.70 10.04 12.20
C ASN A 57 3.75 9.63 13.24
N SER A 58 4.01 8.34 13.42
CA SER A 58 5.09 7.88 14.33
C SER A 58 6.50 8.18 13.78
N MET A 59 6.64 8.51 12.49
CA MET A 59 7.91 8.79 11.82
C MET A 59 8.28 10.27 11.75
N VAL A 60 7.55 11.16 12.44
CA VAL A 60 7.74 12.61 12.36
C VAL A 60 9.15 13.10 12.71
N HIS A 61 9.95 12.34 13.45
CA HIS A 61 11.31 12.71 13.85
C HIS A 61 12.39 12.27 12.87
N LEU A 62 12.05 11.48 11.86
CA LEU A 62 13.00 11.04 10.83
C LEU A 62 12.98 11.99 9.64
N ASN A 63 14.12 12.10 8.98
CA ASN A 63 14.24 12.79 7.71
C ASN A 63 15.11 11.94 6.77
N PHE A 64 14.54 11.60 5.62
CA PHE A 64 15.20 10.77 4.61
C PHE A 64 15.65 11.58 3.38
N LEU A 65 15.42 12.89 3.38
CA LEU A 65 15.72 13.77 2.25
C LEU A 65 16.83 14.76 2.60
N ASP A 66 17.71 14.98 1.63
CA ASP A 66 18.66 16.08 1.68
C ASP A 66 17.95 17.44 1.46
N HIS A 67 18.67 18.54 1.69
CA HIS A 67 18.10 19.89 1.58
C HIS A 67 17.59 20.20 0.15
N LYS A 68 18.26 19.69 -0.89
CA LYS A 68 17.88 19.92 -2.30
C LYS A 68 16.61 19.14 -2.66
N GLN A 69 16.49 17.90 -2.20
CA GLN A 69 15.32 17.06 -2.36
C GLN A 69 14.12 17.67 -1.62
N LYS A 70 14.32 18.12 -0.38
CA LYS A 70 13.28 18.80 0.40
C LYS A 70 12.75 20.05 -0.32
N SER A 71 13.64 20.91 -0.84
CA SER A 71 13.22 22.07 -1.63
C SER A 71 12.43 21.68 -2.88
N LYS A 72 12.82 20.61 -3.59
CA LYS A 72 12.06 20.12 -4.75
C LYS A 72 10.66 19.66 -4.37
N VAL A 73 10.53 18.91 -3.27
CA VAL A 73 9.24 18.45 -2.75
C VAL A 73 8.36 19.64 -2.37
N HIS A 74 8.92 20.60 -1.62
CA HIS A 74 8.20 21.80 -1.19
C HIS A 74 7.66 22.60 -2.38
N ILE A 75 8.50 22.88 -3.37
CA ILE A 75 8.11 23.61 -4.60
C ILE A 75 7.02 22.84 -5.35
N PHE A 76 7.18 21.52 -5.51
CA PHE A 76 6.20 20.69 -6.20
C PHE A 76 4.83 20.69 -5.51
N ILE A 77 4.80 20.55 -4.18
CA ILE A 77 3.56 20.59 -3.41
C ILE A 77 2.89 21.95 -3.56
N LYS A 78 3.65 23.04 -3.37
CA LYS A 78 3.15 24.42 -3.47
C LYS A 78 2.53 24.70 -4.84
N ASP A 79 3.18 24.23 -5.91
CA ASP A 79 2.67 24.34 -7.27
C ASP A 79 1.41 23.51 -7.49
N ALA A 80 1.41 22.24 -7.04
CA ALA A 80 0.27 21.33 -7.17
C ALA A 80 -1.00 21.87 -6.48
N ILE A 81 -0.86 22.44 -5.29
CA ILE A 81 -2.00 23.01 -4.53
C ILE A 81 -2.28 24.48 -4.87
N SER A 82 -1.53 25.10 -5.79
CA SER A 82 -1.62 26.54 -6.07
C SER A 82 -3.03 26.98 -6.51
N LYS A 83 -3.74 26.12 -7.24
CA LYS A 83 -5.08 26.36 -7.77
C LYS A 83 -6.21 26.16 -6.75
N LEU A 84 -5.92 25.59 -5.58
CA LEU A 84 -6.90 25.47 -4.51
C LEU A 84 -7.22 26.85 -3.92
N SER A 85 -8.43 27.00 -3.38
CA SER A 85 -8.80 28.19 -2.62
C SER A 85 -7.92 28.34 -1.37
N SER A 86 -7.93 29.52 -0.77
CA SER A 86 -7.17 29.78 0.45
C SER A 86 -7.68 28.89 1.60
N GLU A 87 -9.00 28.68 1.68
CA GLU A 87 -9.62 27.83 2.70
C GLU A 87 -9.21 26.37 2.55
N ASP A 88 -9.17 25.86 1.31
CA ASP A 88 -8.79 24.47 1.03
C ASP A 88 -7.31 24.24 1.35
N LYS A 89 -6.42 25.20 1.06
CA LYS A 89 -4.99 25.11 1.40
C LYS A 89 -4.76 24.97 2.91
N GLU A 90 -5.65 25.53 3.72
CA GLU A 90 -5.53 25.53 5.18
C GLU A 90 -6.01 24.23 5.85
N LEU A 91 -6.59 23.29 5.08
CA LEU A 91 -7.06 22.00 5.58
C LEU A 91 -5.94 21.23 6.29
N ASN A 92 -6.29 20.66 7.45
CA ASN A 92 -5.34 19.91 8.28
C ASN A 92 -4.69 18.73 7.55
N GLN A 93 -5.44 18.03 6.68
CA GLN A 93 -4.89 16.91 5.92
C GLN A 93 -3.79 17.38 4.95
N ILE A 94 -3.96 18.53 4.28
CA ILE A 94 -2.96 19.09 3.37
C ILE A 94 -1.70 19.47 4.14
N LYS A 95 -1.82 20.17 5.28
CA LYS A 95 -0.68 20.55 6.12
C LYS A 95 0.08 19.33 6.65
N CYS A 96 -0.65 18.35 7.18
CA CYS A 96 -0.07 17.13 7.75
C CYS A 96 0.70 16.33 6.69
N VAL A 97 0.05 16.03 5.57
CA VAL A 97 0.66 15.26 4.47
C VAL A 97 1.84 16.02 3.87
N SER A 98 1.74 17.34 3.67
CA SER A 98 2.85 18.13 3.11
C SER A 98 4.10 18.09 3.99
N ASN A 99 3.95 18.27 5.31
CA ASN A 99 5.06 18.20 6.26
C ASN A 99 5.73 16.81 6.28
N MET A 100 4.95 15.75 6.11
CA MET A 100 5.48 14.40 6.02
C MET A 100 6.25 14.15 4.72
N LEU A 101 5.71 14.60 3.60
CA LEU A 101 6.32 14.44 2.29
C LEU A 101 7.69 15.12 2.21
N GLU A 102 7.82 16.29 2.83
CA GLU A 102 9.11 17.01 2.94
C GLU A 102 10.19 16.24 3.71
N LYS A 103 9.82 15.20 4.46
CA LYS A 103 10.75 14.30 5.17
C LYS A 103 11.02 13.01 4.40
N GLY A 104 10.39 12.83 3.23
CA GLY A 104 10.46 11.61 2.44
C GLY A 104 9.58 10.47 2.98
N VAL A 105 8.56 10.79 3.79
CA VAL A 105 7.57 9.83 4.30
C VAL A 105 6.21 10.15 3.70
N GLY A 106 5.52 9.14 3.17
CA GLY A 106 4.19 9.30 2.60
C GLY A 106 3.17 8.33 3.20
N MET A 107 1.89 8.63 3.00
CA MET A 107 0.79 7.70 3.21
C MET A 107 -0.10 7.65 1.97
N HIS A 108 -0.74 6.52 1.68
CA HIS A 108 -1.66 6.34 0.56
C HIS A 108 -2.84 5.45 0.95
N HIS A 109 -4.04 6.03 0.95
CA HIS A 109 -5.28 5.31 1.22
C HIS A 109 -6.49 6.05 0.66
N SER A 110 -7.66 5.40 0.63
CA SER A 110 -8.90 5.97 0.09
C SER A 110 -9.43 7.19 0.84
N GLY A 111 -8.96 7.42 2.08
CA GLY A 111 -9.33 8.59 2.90
C GLY A 111 -8.55 9.87 2.58
N LEU A 112 -7.55 9.82 1.70
CA LEU A 112 -6.85 11.02 1.23
C LEU A 112 -7.65 11.73 0.15
N LEU A 113 -7.61 13.07 0.17
CA LEU A 113 -8.08 13.89 -0.94
C LEU A 113 -7.45 13.43 -2.26
N PRO A 114 -8.19 13.40 -3.38
CA PRO A 114 -7.67 12.96 -4.68
C PRO A 114 -6.36 13.63 -5.09
N ILE A 115 -6.28 14.95 -4.92
CA ILE A 115 -5.07 15.72 -5.21
C ILE A 115 -3.86 15.28 -4.37
N LEU A 116 -4.06 14.90 -3.11
CA LEU A 116 -3.00 14.42 -2.25
C LEU A 116 -2.54 13.01 -2.66
N LYS A 117 -3.45 12.14 -3.10
CA LYS A 117 -3.09 10.83 -3.65
C LYS A 117 -2.18 10.99 -4.86
N GLU A 118 -2.56 11.86 -5.81
CA GLU A 118 -1.75 12.13 -7.00
C GLU A 118 -0.37 12.72 -6.64
N ILE A 119 -0.31 13.67 -5.70
CA ILE A 119 0.96 14.24 -5.23
C ILE A 119 1.87 13.14 -4.65
N VAL A 120 1.33 12.27 -3.79
CA VAL A 120 2.08 11.15 -3.20
C VAL A 120 2.58 10.19 -4.29
N GLU A 121 1.74 9.85 -5.26
CA GLU A 121 2.08 8.95 -6.35
C GLU A 121 3.21 9.53 -7.24
N ILE A 122 3.13 10.82 -7.56
CA ILE A 122 4.15 11.50 -8.37
C ILE A 122 5.47 11.62 -7.59
N LEU A 123 5.43 11.98 -6.30
CA LEU A 123 6.65 12.09 -5.50
C LEU A 123 7.31 10.73 -5.25
N PHE A 124 6.52 9.66 -5.12
CA PHE A 124 7.04 8.31 -4.93
C PHE A 124 7.69 7.78 -6.21
N SER A 125 7.05 7.98 -7.37
CA SER A 125 7.65 7.63 -8.67
C SER A 125 8.94 8.40 -8.97
N LYS A 126 9.06 9.66 -8.49
CA LYS A 126 10.30 10.45 -8.55
C LYS A 126 11.36 10.03 -7.52
N GLY A 127 11.08 9.04 -6.67
CA GLY A 127 12.00 8.58 -5.62
C GLY A 127 12.22 9.59 -4.49
N LEU A 128 11.32 10.56 -4.33
CA LEU A 128 11.35 11.58 -3.28
C LEU A 128 10.58 11.16 -2.02
N ILE A 129 9.84 10.06 -2.08
CA ILE A 129 9.34 9.35 -0.90
C ILE A 129 10.16 8.08 -0.74
N LYS A 130 10.75 7.89 0.44
CA LYS A 130 11.57 6.72 0.79
C LYS A 130 10.76 5.67 1.54
N ILE A 131 9.82 6.11 2.37
CA ILE A 131 8.93 5.24 3.14
C ILE A 131 7.48 5.61 2.82
N LEU A 132 6.70 4.63 2.36
CA LEU A 132 5.30 4.82 2.04
C LEU A 132 4.43 3.85 2.84
N PHE A 133 3.48 4.37 3.61
CA PHE A 133 2.43 3.57 4.25
C PHE A 133 1.21 3.51 3.35
N ALA A 134 0.82 2.33 2.90
CA ALA A 134 -0.25 2.21 1.92
C ALA A 134 -1.29 1.17 2.28
N THR A 135 -2.55 1.40 1.89
CA THR A 135 -3.56 0.33 1.84
C THR A 135 -3.38 -0.54 0.60
N GLU A 136 -4.00 -1.70 0.59
CA GLU A 136 -3.96 -2.70 -0.50
C GLU A 136 -4.22 -2.10 -1.89
N THR A 137 -5.12 -1.12 -1.99
CA THR A 137 -5.46 -0.46 -3.26
C THR A 137 -4.27 0.16 -3.98
N PHE A 138 -3.21 0.54 -3.27
CA PHE A 138 -1.99 1.07 -3.88
C PHE A 138 -1.25 0.03 -4.74
N ALA A 139 -1.37 -1.26 -4.38
CA ALA A 139 -0.80 -2.33 -5.18
C ALA A 139 -1.54 -2.54 -6.51
N MET A 140 -2.74 -1.96 -6.67
CA MET A 140 -3.50 -1.99 -7.90
C MET A 140 -3.33 -0.66 -8.65
N GLY A 141 -2.61 -0.67 -9.77
CA GLY A 141 -2.76 0.40 -10.77
C GLY A 141 -1.58 1.36 -10.97
N ILE A 142 -0.41 1.14 -10.36
CA ILE A 142 0.73 2.05 -10.60
C ILE A 142 2.06 1.31 -10.76
N ASN A 143 2.87 1.75 -11.74
CA ASN A 143 4.24 1.30 -11.93
C ASN A 143 5.16 2.10 -10.98
N MET A 144 5.37 1.58 -9.77
CA MET A 144 6.10 2.31 -8.73
C MET A 144 7.46 1.68 -8.43
N PRO A 145 8.52 2.50 -8.27
CA PRO A 145 9.88 2.00 -8.09
C PRO A 145 10.12 1.55 -6.64
N THR A 146 9.50 0.44 -6.23
CA THR A 146 9.61 -0.08 -4.85
C THR A 146 10.70 -1.15 -4.78
N ARG A 147 11.70 -0.98 -3.91
CA ARG A 147 12.75 -1.99 -3.70
C ARG A 147 12.31 -3.05 -2.70
N SER A 148 11.61 -2.61 -1.63
CA SER A 148 11.17 -3.50 -0.55
C SER A 148 9.70 -3.32 -0.22
N VAL A 149 9.04 -4.42 0.14
CA VAL A 149 7.67 -4.44 0.65
C VAL A 149 7.66 -5.01 2.05
N VAL A 150 6.89 -4.39 2.95
CA VAL A 150 6.66 -4.87 4.32
C VAL A 150 5.17 -5.06 4.54
N PHE A 151 4.78 -6.23 4.99
CA PHE A 151 3.42 -6.52 5.45
C PHE A 151 3.34 -6.26 6.95
N THR A 152 2.51 -5.31 7.38
CA THR A 152 2.29 -5.03 8.83
C THR A 152 1.43 -6.10 9.51
N SER A 153 0.76 -6.94 8.72
CA SER A 153 0.01 -8.11 9.15
C SER A 153 -0.15 -9.05 7.95
N ILE A 154 -0.56 -10.30 8.17
CA ILE A 154 -1.01 -11.21 7.09
C ILE A 154 -2.54 -11.40 7.12
N TYR A 155 -3.23 -10.68 8.01
CA TYR A 155 -4.67 -10.72 8.15
C TYR A 155 -5.28 -9.36 7.81
N LYS A 156 -6.43 -9.39 7.13
CA LYS A 156 -7.25 -8.21 6.85
C LYS A 156 -8.71 -8.44 7.18
N PHE A 157 -9.49 -7.36 7.27
CA PHE A 157 -10.93 -7.43 7.48
C PHE A 157 -11.65 -7.31 6.13
N ASP A 158 -12.50 -8.27 5.79
CA ASP A 158 -13.22 -8.34 4.50
C ASP A 158 -14.69 -7.92 4.60
N HIS A 159 -14.97 -6.99 5.51
CA HIS A 159 -16.31 -6.53 5.93
C HIS A 159 -17.10 -7.53 6.78
N ALA A 160 -16.76 -8.82 6.76
CA ALA A 160 -17.42 -9.83 7.57
C ALA A 160 -16.53 -10.32 8.72
N LYS A 161 -15.29 -10.69 8.41
CA LYS A 161 -14.37 -11.26 9.39
C LYS A 161 -12.93 -10.84 9.14
N LYS A 162 -12.12 -10.99 10.18
CA LYS A 162 -10.67 -10.98 10.04
C LYS A 162 -10.25 -12.31 9.42
N ARG A 163 -9.64 -12.26 8.23
CA ARG A 163 -9.17 -13.43 7.49
C ARG A 163 -7.74 -13.22 7.01
N MET A 164 -7.05 -14.31 6.69
CA MET A 164 -5.74 -14.26 6.05
C MET A 164 -5.86 -13.67 4.63
N LEU A 165 -4.78 -13.05 4.17
CA LEU A 165 -4.64 -12.65 2.77
C LEU A 165 -4.76 -13.87 1.85
N THR A 166 -5.41 -13.70 0.72
CA THR A 166 -5.37 -14.71 -0.35
C THR A 166 -4.02 -14.66 -1.06
N SER A 167 -3.64 -15.77 -1.71
CA SER A 167 -2.42 -15.82 -2.52
C SER A 167 -2.35 -14.75 -3.62
N SER A 168 -3.49 -14.41 -4.24
CA SER A 168 -3.53 -13.33 -5.24
C SER A 168 -3.28 -11.95 -4.63
N GLU A 169 -3.85 -11.68 -3.45
CA GLU A 169 -3.64 -10.40 -2.73
C GLU A 169 -2.18 -10.28 -2.28
N TYR A 170 -1.63 -11.36 -1.69
CA TYR A 170 -0.23 -11.43 -1.31
C TYR A 170 0.69 -11.20 -2.51
N THR A 171 0.54 -11.97 -3.59
CA THR A 171 1.36 -11.90 -4.80
C THR A 171 1.29 -10.52 -5.46
N GLN A 172 0.11 -9.90 -5.48
CA GLN A 172 -0.06 -8.57 -6.05
C GLN A 172 0.71 -7.50 -5.26
N MET A 173 0.68 -7.57 -3.93
CA MET A 173 1.38 -6.63 -3.06
C MET A 173 2.89 -6.91 -3.01
N SER A 174 3.29 -8.17 -2.80
CA SER A 174 4.69 -8.59 -2.69
C SER A 174 5.42 -8.46 -4.02
N GLY A 175 4.75 -8.70 -5.14
CA GLY A 175 5.27 -8.53 -6.49
C GLY A 175 5.59 -7.08 -6.87
N ARG A 176 5.25 -6.10 -6.02
CA ARG A 176 5.73 -4.71 -6.17
C ARG A 176 7.18 -4.54 -5.69
N ALA A 177 7.72 -5.47 -4.91
CA ALA A 177 9.11 -5.42 -4.47
C ALA A 177 10.06 -5.75 -5.63
N GLY A 178 11.11 -4.95 -5.75
CA GLY A 178 12.17 -5.11 -6.74
C GLY A 178 11.90 -4.28 -8.00
N ARG A 179 12.87 -3.45 -8.36
CA ARG A 179 12.82 -2.66 -9.59
C ARG A 179 13.57 -3.39 -10.69
N ARG A 180 12.87 -3.70 -11.78
CA ARG A 180 13.48 -4.24 -13.00
C ARG A 180 14.70 -3.39 -13.38
N SER A 181 15.79 -4.05 -13.77
CA SER A 181 17.11 -3.49 -14.12
C SER A 181 17.87 -2.71 -13.05
N SER A 182 17.25 -2.31 -11.94
CA SER A 182 17.92 -1.53 -10.88
C SER A 182 18.28 -2.38 -9.65
N ASP A 183 17.48 -3.42 -9.34
CA ASP A 183 17.70 -4.29 -8.20
C ASP A 183 17.92 -5.74 -8.65
N LYS A 184 18.91 -6.42 -8.08
CA LYS A 184 19.15 -7.86 -8.30
C LYS A 184 18.05 -8.73 -7.68
N PHE A 185 17.52 -8.28 -6.54
CA PHE A 185 16.46 -8.95 -5.79
C PHE A 185 15.47 -7.92 -5.25
N GLY A 186 14.18 -8.27 -5.23
CA GLY A 186 13.16 -7.58 -4.45
C GLY A 186 13.06 -8.19 -3.05
N TYR A 187 12.90 -7.37 -2.03
CA TYR A 187 12.81 -7.84 -0.64
C TYR A 187 11.39 -7.75 -0.12
N VAL A 188 10.91 -8.81 0.50
CA VAL A 188 9.57 -8.88 1.10
C VAL A 188 9.71 -9.30 2.56
N TYR A 189 9.15 -8.50 3.46
CA TYR A 189 9.18 -8.75 4.89
C TYR A 189 7.76 -8.90 5.42
N ILE A 190 7.56 -9.86 6.31
CA ILE A 190 6.33 -9.99 7.08
C ILE A 190 6.66 -9.60 8.50
N TYR A 191 6.01 -8.54 8.99
CA TYR A 191 6.14 -8.13 10.37
C TYR A 191 5.25 -9.01 11.27
N CYS A 192 5.85 -9.59 12.31
CA CYS A 192 5.19 -10.39 13.32
C CYS A 192 5.43 -9.74 14.68
N SER A 193 4.37 -9.31 15.38
CA SER A 193 4.53 -8.67 16.70
C SER A 193 4.82 -9.67 17.80
N ASP A 194 3.90 -10.61 18.03
CA ASP A 194 3.93 -11.45 19.23
C ASP A 194 3.80 -12.94 18.90
N ASN A 195 3.06 -13.28 17.82
CA ASN A 195 2.88 -14.65 17.35
C ASN A 195 3.48 -14.80 15.95
N ILE A 196 4.41 -15.74 15.82
CA ILE A 196 4.97 -16.14 14.54
C ILE A 196 3.90 -17.01 13.84
N PRO A 197 3.47 -16.66 12.60
CA PRO A 197 2.52 -17.47 11.84
C PRO A 197 3.05 -18.89 11.62
N ASP A 198 2.14 -19.87 11.58
CA ASP A 198 2.54 -21.25 11.30
C ASP A 198 3.03 -21.41 9.86
N GLN A 199 3.92 -22.37 9.63
CA GLN A 199 4.48 -22.65 8.32
C GLN A 199 3.41 -23.01 7.29
N ILE A 200 2.35 -23.72 7.71
CA ILE A 200 1.25 -24.12 6.81
C ILE A 200 0.49 -22.88 6.35
N GLU A 201 0.12 -21.98 7.27
CA GLU A 201 -0.59 -20.74 6.95
C GLU A 201 0.21 -19.87 5.95
N LEU A 202 1.52 -19.72 6.18
CA LEU A 202 2.39 -18.98 5.26
C LEU A 202 2.47 -19.64 3.88
N THR A 203 2.58 -20.97 3.85
CA THR A 203 2.66 -21.72 2.59
C THR A 203 1.36 -21.61 1.80
N GLU A 204 0.21 -21.69 2.47
CA GLU A 204 -1.10 -21.46 1.85
C GLU A 204 -1.22 -20.04 1.30
N MET A 205 -0.85 -19.04 2.08
CA MET A 205 -0.87 -17.65 1.62
C MET A 205 0.07 -17.40 0.43
N MET A 206 1.26 -18.01 0.41
CA MET A 206 2.28 -17.71 -0.60
C MET A 206 2.16 -18.54 -1.88
N MET A 207 1.77 -19.82 -1.76
CA MET A 207 1.94 -20.82 -2.83
C MET A 207 0.62 -21.34 -3.39
N GLN A 208 -0.52 -21.02 -2.77
CA GLN A 208 -1.81 -21.50 -3.27
C GLN A 208 -2.10 -20.96 -4.67
N LYS A 209 -2.71 -21.81 -5.52
CA LYS A 209 -3.09 -21.42 -6.89
C LYS A 209 -3.95 -20.16 -6.87
N ALA A 210 -3.68 -19.26 -7.81
CA ALA A 210 -4.44 -18.03 -8.00
C ALA A 210 -5.94 -18.34 -8.11
N VAL A 211 -6.77 -17.45 -7.57
CA VAL A 211 -8.22 -17.61 -7.56
C VAL A 211 -8.74 -17.64 -9.00
N SER A 212 -9.58 -18.63 -9.32
CA SER A 212 -10.24 -18.73 -10.62
C SER A 212 -11.05 -17.45 -10.90
N LEU A 213 -10.90 -16.88 -12.10
CA LEU A 213 -11.71 -15.74 -12.53
C LEU A 213 -13.18 -16.16 -12.60
N LYS A 214 -14.03 -15.49 -11.82
CA LYS A 214 -15.48 -15.70 -11.81
C LYS A 214 -16.20 -14.51 -12.42
N SER A 215 -17.19 -14.77 -13.26
CA SER A 215 -18.06 -13.70 -13.79
C SER A 215 -18.69 -12.91 -12.64
N LYS A 216 -18.62 -11.58 -12.73
CA LYS A 216 -19.40 -10.66 -11.89
C LYS A 216 -20.54 -10.01 -12.68
N PHE A 217 -20.83 -10.52 -13.88
CA PHE A 217 -21.91 -10.00 -14.72
C PHE A 217 -23.24 -10.06 -13.98
N LYS A 218 -23.94 -8.92 -13.94
CA LYS A 218 -25.26 -8.77 -13.34
C LYS A 218 -26.11 -7.91 -14.26
N VAL A 219 -27.34 -8.36 -14.48
CA VAL A 219 -28.33 -7.57 -15.21
C VAL A 219 -28.85 -6.48 -14.28
N THR A 220 -28.81 -5.22 -14.74
CA THR A 220 -29.31 -4.06 -14.00
C THR A 220 -30.41 -3.36 -14.80
N TYR A 221 -31.36 -2.72 -14.12
CA TYR A 221 -32.45 -2.00 -14.79
C TYR A 221 -31.94 -0.93 -15.77
N ASN A 222 -30.91 -0.16 -15.39
CA ASN A 222 -30.30 0.83 -16.27
C ASN A 222 -29.75 0.21 -17.56
N MET A 223 -29.12 -0.96 -17.46
CA MET A 223 -28.63 -1.69 -18.64
C MET A 223 -29.79 -2.09 -19.55
N ILE A 224 -30.86 -2.67 -19.00
CA ILE A 224 -32.05 -3.07 -19.77
C ILE A 224 -32.65 -1.86 -20.49
N LEU A 225 -32.88 -0.75 -19.77
CA LEU A 225 -33.46 0.47 -20.34
C LEU A 225 -32.60 1.03 -21.47
N LYS A 226 -31.27 1.08 -21.30
CA LYS A 226 -30.34 1.51 -22.36
C LYS A 226 -30.39 0.62 -23.59
N LEU A 227 -30.52 -0.69 -23.41
CA LEU A 227 -30.62 -1.65 -24.51
C LEU A 227 -31.98 -1.57 -25.23
N LEU A 228 -33.07 -1.29 -24.50
CA LEU A 228 -34.39 -1.08 -25.11
C LEU A 228 -34.44 0.21 -25.96
N ILE A 229 -33.74 1.26 -25.51
CA ILE A 229 -33.59 2.50 -26.30
C ILE A 229 -32.74 2.23 -27.54
N ASN A 230 -31.63 1.48 -27.39
CA ASN A 230 -30.73 1.16 -28.49
C ASN A 230 -31.12 -0.14 -29.21
N LYS A 231 -32.11 -0.03 -30.11
CA LYS A 231 -32.69 -1.15 -30.89
C LYS A 231 -31.70 -1.96 -31.75
N GLN A 232 -30.45 -1.54 -31.87
CA GLN A 232 -29.43 -2.26 -32.63
C GLN A 232 -28.81 -3.44 -31.86
N ILE A 233 -28.96 -3.48 -30.52
CA ILE A 233 -28.37 -4.53 -29.69
C ILE A 233 -29.47 -5.49 -29.22
N ASN A 234 -29.42 -6.74 -29.68
CA ASN A 234 -30.29 -7.79 -29.18
C ASN A 234 -29.83 -8.22 -27.76
N ILE A 235 -30.70 -7.99 -26.77
CA ILE A 235 -30.47 -8.28 -25.35
C ILE A 235 -30.18 -9.77 -25.14
N GLU A 236 -30.97 -10.66 -25.75
CA GLU A 236 -30.81 -12.11 -25.61
C GLU A 236 -29.44 -12.56 -26.12
N LYS A 237 -29.04 -12.03 -27.29
CA LYS A 237 -27.71 -12.32 -27.86
C LYS A 237 -26.58 -11.84 -26.95
N MET A 238 -26.72 -10.67 -26.33
CA MET A 238 -25.74 -10.14 -25.38
C MET A 238 -25.66 -11.00 -24.09
N LEU A 239 -26.81 -11.45 -23.58
CA LEU A 239 -26.86 -12.31 -22.39
C LEU A 239 -26.23 -13.68 -22.66
N CYS A 240 -26.55 -14.30 -23.81
CA CYS A 240 -26.02 -15.61 -24.21
C CYS A 240 -24.52 -15.58 -24.49
N SER A 241 -23.99 -14.44 -24.97
CA SER A 241 -22.55 -14.26 -25.17
C SER A 241 -21.79 -13.84 -23.91
N SER A 242 -22.47 -13.72 -22.76
CA SER A 242 -21.81 -13.37 -21.51
C SER A 242 -20.89 -14.50 -21.03
N PHE A 243 -19.81 -14.15 -20.35
CA PHE A 243 -18.87 -15.11 -19.76
C PHE A 243 -19.56 -16.06 -18.75
N LEU A 244 -20.65 -15.60 -18.09
CA LEU A 244 -21.42 -16.44 -17.18
C LEU A 244 -22.14 -17.56 -17.93
N GLU A 245 -22.83 -17.24 -19.03
CA GLU A 245 -23.56 -18.23 -19.84
C GLU A 245 -22.61 -19.12 -20.61
N SER A 246 -21.54 -18.59 -21.21
CA SER A 246 -20.52 -19.40 -21.88
C SER A 246 -19.91 -20.45 -20.94
N TYR A 247 -19.62 -20.09 -19.68
CA TYR A 247 -19.15 -21.04 -18.67
C TYR A 247 -20.20 -22.13 -18.38
N ARG A 248 -21.48 -21.77 -18.24
CA ARG A 248 -22.58 -22.74 -18.03
C ARG A 248 -22.72 -23.71 -19.20
N THR A 249 -22.68 -23.21 -20.44
CA THR A 249 -22.78 -24.04 -21.65
C THR A 249 -21.63 -25.03 -21.76
N THR A 250 -20.42 -24.63 -21.35
CA THR A 250 -19.24 -25.51 -21.38
C THR A 250 -19.32 -26.63 -20.31
N GLN A 251 -20.20 -26.50 -19.32
CA GLN A 251 -20.44 -27.52 -18.29
C GLN A 251 -21.64 -28.43 -18.60
N LEU A 252 -22.40 -28.15 -19.67
CA LEU A 252 -23.42 -29.06 -20.15
C LEU A 252 -22.74 -30.25 -20.86
N PRO A 253 -23.22 -31.49 -20.64
CA PRO A 253 -22.65 -32.70 -21.25
C PRO A 253 -22.80 -32.73 -22.78
#